data_AF-A0A2H4Y1Z1-F1
#
_entry.id   AF-A0A2H4Y1Z1-F1
#
_cell.length_a   1.000
_cell.length_b   1.000
_cell.length_c   1.000
_cell.angle_alpha   90.00
_cell.angle_beta   90.00
_cell.angle_gamma   90.00
#
_symmetry.space_group_name_H-M   'P 1'
#
loop_
_entity.id
_entity.type
_entity.pdbx_description
1 polymer ?
#
loop_
_entity_poly.entity_id
_entity_poly.type
_entity_poly.pdbx_seq_one_letter_code
_entity_poly.pdbx_strand_id
1 'polypeptide(L)'
;SSRHWGPIYVKLTEAGFMQLFYEKGLEKPFREFKLEVNHEISDPKLQNYDENGRIHTVRIDRVAYREKRKYQPMPLVTHTGEREQVVKLGTTDYSDFVSIISSIRDTLFKLPATVDLSTVHQNYIEEEITVDVKDEFCGILAKGDNHILHHSVITHIHVLSFLSGMVDCRLGLNDVFIKGNEVVSRHDIMPTTTTKWVRLHECEFHGSVDEDVFHRSRMVVFTPLDACRFELMRFRTVFSENSLPFTLRTVACVRGAEVELQSWLVMSSGFSSNRDSLSQVPCENVTIRHPVPAEWVNYFRRDSVL
;
A
#
# COMPACT_ATOMS: atom_id res chain seq x y z
N SER A 1 8.40 27.58 17.23
CA SER A 1 9.02 27.13 15.97
C SER A 1 8.00 27.29 14.86
N SER A 2 8.12 28.32 14.02
CA SER A 2 7.17 28.67 12.95
C SER A 2 7.43 27.83 11.69
N ARG A 3 7.14 26.52 11.78
CA ARG A 3 7.14 25.65 10.60
C ARG A 3 5.92 26.00 9.76
N HIS A 4 6.15 26.38 8.50
CA HIS A 4 5.11 26.65 7.52
C HIS A 4 5.34 25.77 6.29
N TRP A 5 4.28 25.53 5.53
CA TRP A 5 4.39 24.89 4.23
C TRP A 5 4.92 25.88 3.20
N GLY A 6 5.82 25.43 2.33
CA GLY A 6 6.36 26.21 1.23
C GLY A 6 6.22 25.45 -0.08
N PRO A 7 5.93 26.13 -1.20
CA PRO A 7 5.87 25.48 -2.51
C PRO A 7 7.25 24.97 -2.89
N ILE A 8 7.29 23.75 -3.41
CA ILE A 8 8.50 23.12 -3.94
C ILE A 8 8.15 22.33 -5.18
N TYR A 9 9.15 22.06 -6.01
CA TYR A 9 9.07 21.09 -7.08
C TYR A 9 9.83 19.83 -6.68
N VAL A 10 9.21 18.66 -6.86
CA VAL A 10 9.79 17.36 -6.53
C VAL A 10 10.06 16.59 -7.80
N LYS A 11 11.28 16.07 -7.95
CA LYS A 11 11.66 15.17 -9.03
C LYS A 11 12.17 13.86 -8.44
N LEU A 12 11.63 12.75 -8.90
CA LEU A 12 12.13 11.42 -8.56
C LEU A 12 12.91 10.88 -9.76
N THR A 13 14.14 10.45 -9.52
CA THR A 13 15.02 9.89 -10.55
C THR A 13 14.89 8.37 -10.56
N GLU A 14 15.18 7.74 -11.71
CA GLU A 14 15.20 6.28 -11.86
C GLU A 14 16.22 5.61 -10.93
N ALA A 15 17.30 6.33 -10.58
CA ALA A 15 18.31 5.86 -9.64
C ALA A 15 17.86 5.93 -8.16
N GLY A 16 16.61 6.31 -7.89
CA GLY A 16 16.04 6.36 -6.54
C GLY A 16 16.33 7.64 -5.76
N PHE A 17 16.86 8.69 -6.39
CA PHE A 17 17.05 9.99 -5.73
C PHE A 17 15.80 10.84 -5.84
N MET A 18 15.32 11.32 -4.69
CA MET A 18 14.29 12.35 -4.61
C MET A 18 14.95 13.72 -4.44
N GLN A 19 14.74 14.58 -5.43
CA GLN A 19 15.32 15.90 -5.54
C GLN A 19 14.24 16.96 -5.31
N LEU A 20 14.52 17.89 -4.40
CA LEU A 20 13.62 18.99 -4.05
C LEU A 20 14.21 20.31 -4.56
N PHE A 21 13.38 21.09 -5.26
CA PHE A 21 13.74 22.38 -5.84
C PHE A 21 12.77 23.46 -5.36
N TYR A 22 13.25 24.69 -5.20
CA TYR A 22 12.38 25.82 -4.86
C TYR A 22 11.46 26.16 -6.04
N GLU A 23 12.00 26.07 -7.26
CA GLU A 23 11.30 26.40 -8.48
C GLU A 23 11.57 25.36 -9.57
N LYS A 24 10.62 25.22 -10.49
CA LYS A 24 10.74 24.32 -11.63
C LYS A 24 11.79 24.86 -12.61
N GLY A 25 12.69 23.99 -13.08
CA GLY A 25 13.72 24.33 -14.06
C GLY A 25 15.09 24.68 -13.47
N LEU A 26 15.22 24.71 -12.15
CA LEU A 26 16.53 24.82 -11.50
C LEU A 26 17.36 23.54 -11.73
N GLU A 27 18.65 23.70 -11.99
CA GLU A 27 19.57 22.57 -12.20
C GLU A 27 19.96 21.90 -10.88
N LYS A 28 20.13 22.69 -9.81
CA LYS A 28 20.59 22.20 -8.51
C LYS A 28 19.43 22.09 -7.53
N PRO A 29 19.16 20.89 -6.96
CA PRO A 29 18.20 20.77 -5.88
C PRO A 29 18.73 21.43 -4.62
N PHE A 30 17.85 22.04 -3.82
CA PHE A 30 18.23 22.56 -2.50
C PHE A 30 18.36 21.42 -1.48
N ARG A 31 17.71 20.29 -1.75
CA ARG A 31 17.82 19.07 -0.94
C ARG A 31 17.62 17.84 -1.81
N GLU A 32 18.42 16.83 -1.55
CA GLU A 32 18.33 15.53 -2.19
C GLU A 32 18.45 14.45 -1.12
N PHE A 33 17.68 13.38 -1.27
CA PHE A 33 17.84 12.16 -0.47
C PHE A 33 17.63 10.94 -1.34
N LYS A 34 18.43 9.91 -1.07
CA LYS A 34 18.34 8.62 -1.73
C LYS A 34 17.26 7.78 -1.04
N LEU A 35 16.36 7.19 -1.82
CA LEU A 35 15.43 6.18 -1.32
C LEU A 35 16.20 4.89 -1.03
N GLU A 36 15.88 4.26 0.10
CA GLU A 36 16.51 3.06 0.61
C GLU A 36 15.42 2.01 0.87
N VAL A 37 15.80 0.74 0.90
CA VAL A 37 14.86 -0.39 1.07
C VAL A 37 14.09 -0.35 2.39
N ASN A 38 14.65 0.30 3.41
CA ASN A 38 14.03 0.47 4.73
C ASN A 38 13.13 1.71 4.82
N HIS A 39 12.90 2.42 3.71
CA HIS A 39 11.96 3.53 3.66
C HIS A 39 10.54 3.01 3.37
N GLU A 40 9.58 3.49 4.15
CA GLU A 40 8.17 3.19 3.99
C GLU A 40 7.34 4.47 3.87
N ILE A 41 6.27 4.39 3.08
CA ILE A 41 5.29 5.46 2.96
C ILE A 41 4.29 5.33 4.11
N SER A 42 4.11 6.42 4.89
CA SER A 42 3.09 6.47 5.94
C SER A 42 1.67 6.56 5.37
N ASP A 43 0.67 6.25 6.19
CA ASP A 43 -0.73 6.46 5.79
C ASP A 43 -1.01 7.91 5.35
N PRO A 44 -1.69 8.10 4.21
CA PRO A 44 -2.23 9.38 3.77
C PRO A 44 -3.03 10.12 4.86
N LYS A 45 -2.76 11.41 5.06
CA LYS A 45 -3.51 12.25 6.00
C LYS A 45 -3.94 13.56 5.37
N LEU A 46 -5.16 14.01 5.65
CA LEU A 46 -5.66 15.33 5.24
C LEU A 46 -5.56 16.31 6.41
N GLN A 47 -4.68 17.32 6.31
CA GLN A 47 -4.40 18.30 7.37
C GLN A 47 -4.93 19.69 7.00
N ASN A 48 -5.04 20.57 7.99
CA ASN A 48 -5.29 21.99 7.73
C ASN A 48 -4.04 22.64 7.13
N TYR A 49 -4.22 23.45 6.09
CA TYR A 49 -3.13 24.11 5.38
C TYR A 49 -3.05 25.59 5.76
N ASP A 50 -4.12 26.32 5.48
CA ASP A 50 -4.33 27.72 5.84
C ASP A 50 -5.78 27.90 6.33
N GLU A 51 -6.23 29.15 6.46
CA GLU A 51 -7.61 29.44 6.85
C GLU A 51 -8.62 28.75 5.94
N ASN A 52 -8.34 28.53 4.65
CA ASN A 52 -9.29 28.14 3.59
C ASN A 52 -9.04 26.77 2.92
N GLY A 53 -7.87 26.18 3.12
CA GLY A 53 -7.38 25.01 2.41
C GLY A 53 -7.11 23.81 3.32
N ARG A 54 -7.26 22.62 2.73
CA ARG A 54 -6.74 21.37 3.28
C ARG A 54 -5.56 20.92 2.42
N ILE A 55 -4.59 20.28 3.03
CA ILE A 55 -3.42 19.72 2.35
C ILE A 55 -3.38 18.22 2.57
N HIS A 56 -3.26 17.47 1.47
CA HIS A 56 -2.97 16.05 1.53
C HIS A 56 -1.50 15.87 1.90
N THR A 57 -1.23 15.06 2.91
CA THR A 57 0.12 14.88 3.45
C THR A 57 0.48 13.41 3.48
N VAL A 58 1.75 13.14 3.18
CA VAL A 58 2.35 11.82 3.25
C VAL A 58 3.76 11.96 3.80
N ARG A 59 4.20 10.98 4.57
CA ARG A 59 5.57 10.91 5.07
C ARG A 59 6.28 9.73 4.45
N ILE A 60 7.58 9.89 4.28
CA ILE A 60 8.49 8.78 4.07
C ILE A 60 9.23 8.63 5.40
N ASP A 61 9.06 7.47 6.01
CA ASP A 61 9.67 7.11 7.27
C ASP A 61 10.75 6.06 7.00
N ARG A 62 11.92 6.21 7.62
CA ARG A 62 12.91 5.14 7.72
C ARG A 62 12.49 4.22 8.86
N VAL A 63 12.36 2.94 8.57
CA VAL A 63 11.88 1.94 9.53
C VAL A 63 13.01 0.97 9.86
N ALA A 64 13.43 0.96 11.12
CA ALA A 64 14.40 0.01 11.64
C ALA A 64 13.66 -1.08 12.42
N TYR A 65 13.47 -2.24 11.81
CA TYR A 65 12.90 -3.39 12.49
C TYR A 65 13.94 -4.08 13.37
N ARG A 66 13.55 -4.43 14.59
CA ARG A 66 14.43 -5.06 15.57
C ARG A 66 13.68 -6.11 16.39
N GLU A 67 14.40 -7.18 16.74
CA GLU A 67 14.01 -8.12 17.78
C GLU A 67 14.31 -7.50 19.16
N LYS A 68 13.29 -7.43 20.01
CA LYS A 68 13.43 -6.96 21.38
C LYS A 68 13.04 -8.08 22.33
N ARG A 69 13.92 -8.41 23.28
CA ARG A 69 13.60 -9.34 24.37
C ARG A 69 12.57 -8.71 25.30
N LYS A 70 11.57 -9.48 25.70
CA LYS A 70 10.64 -9.10 26.76
C LYS A 70 10.93 -9.89 28.04
N TYR A 71 10.81 -9.21 29.17
CA TYR A 71 10.81 -9.86 30.47
C TYR A 71 9.35 -10.21 30.81
N GLN A 72 9.13 -11.46 31.24
CA GLN A 72 7.85 -12.17 31.44
C GLN A 72 6.66 -11.32 31.95
N PRO A 73 5.40 -11.64 31.54
CA PRO A 73 4.87 -13.00 31.31
C PRO A 73 4.35 -13.34 29.89
N MET A 74 4.78 -12.64 28.82
CA MET A 74 4.41 -12.92 27.41
C MET A 74 5.65 -12.88 26.47
N PRO A 75 5.55 -13.19 25.15
CA PRO A 75 6.53 -13.96 24.36
C PRO A 75 7.98 -13.48 24.51
N LEU A 76 8.93 -14.42 24.37
CA LEU A 76 10.33 -14.23 24.73
C LEU A 76 10.94 -13.02 24.00
N VAL A 77 10.48 -12.79 22.77
CA VAL A 77 10.82 -11.62 21.97
C VAL A 77 9.59 -10.96 21.36
N THR A 78 9.79 -9.77 20.81
CA THR A 78 8.83 -9.10 19.95
C THR A 78 9.59 -8.39 18.86
N HIS A 79 9.17 -8.60 17.63
CA HIS A 79 9.66 -7.87 16.47
C HIS A 79 8.89 -6.57 16.30
N THR A 80 9.59 -5.44 16.29
CA THR A 80 8.97 -4.10 16.20
C THR A 80 9.77 -3.19 15.29
N GLY A 81 9.07 -2.34 14.53
CA GLY A 81 9.68 -1.32 13.66
C GLY A 81 9.72 0.05 14.34
N GLU A 82 10.92 0.61 14.51
CA GLU A 82 11.13 1.99 14.95
C GLU A 82 11.14 2.92 13.74
N ARG A 83 10.27 3.93 13.73
CA ARG A 83 10.08 4.84 12.59
C ARG A 83 10.73 6.19 12.84
N GLU A 84 11.56 6.64 11.91
CA GLU A 84 12.15 7.97 11.87
C GLU A 84 11.67 8.72 10.62
N GLN A 85 11.08 9.89 10.78
CA GLN A 85 10.57 10.66 9.64
C GLN A 85 11.71 11.28 8.83
N VAL A 86 11.88 10.83 7.58
CA VAL A 86 12.89 11.37 6.64
C VAL A 86 12.39 12.65 5.98
N VAL A 87 11.18 12.59 5.43
CA VAL A 87 10.54 13.72 4.76
C VAL A 87 9.03 13.68 4.96
N LYS A 88 8.42 14.86 5.02
CA LYS A 88 6.96 15.03 4.96
C LYS A 88 6.66 15.91 3.77
N LEU A 89 5.89 15.37 2.84
CA LEU A 89 5.42 16.08 1.66
C LEU A 89 3.94 16.38 1.83
N GLY A 90 3.49 17.43 1.15
CA GLY A 90 2.07 17.69 1.01
C GLY A 90 1.75 18.46 -0.24
N THR A 91 0.53 18.27 -0.72
CA THR A 91 -0.02 18.97 -1.89
C THR A 91 -1.51 19.22 -1.67
N THR A 92 -2.00 20.32 -2.22
CA THR A 92 -3.44 20.63 -2.28
C THR A 92 -4.12 19.95 -3.47
N ASP A 93 -3.35 19.48 -4.45
CA ASP A 93 -3.84 18.76 -5.61
C ASP A 93 -3.86 17.25 -5.36
N TYR A 94 -5.03 16.63 -5.52
CA TYR A 94 -5.19 15.20 -5.24
C TYR A 94 -4.57 14.29 -6.32
N SER A 95 -4.46 14.76 -7.55
CA SER A 95 -3.84 13.99 -8.63
C SER A 95 -2.32 13.91 -8.43
N ASP A 96 -1.69 15.02 -8.06
CA ASP A 96 -0.29 15.07 -7.63
C ASP A 96 -0.06 14.18 -6.41
N PHE A 97 -1.01 14.17 -5.46
CA PHE A 97 -0.90 13.35 -4.26
C PHE A 97 -0.83 11.85 -4.57
N VAL A 98 -1.72 11.37 -5.43
CA VAL A 98 -1.72 9.96 -5.86
C VAL A 98 -0.47 9.65 -6.69
N SER A 99 -0.10 10.55 -7.60
CA SER A 99 1.08 10.41 -8.46
C SER A 99 2.38 10.28 -7.66
N ILE A 100 2.58 11.13 -6.65
CA ILE A 100 3.75 11.08 -5.76
C ILE A 100 3.81 9.74 -5.02
N ILE A 101 2.69 9.28 -4.46
CA ILE A 101 2.64 8.00 -3.73
C ILE A 101 2.98 6.83 -4.65
N SER A 102 2.34 6.74 -5.83
CA SER A 102 2.61 5.68 -6.80
C SER A 102 4.08 5.67 -7.23
N SER A 103 4.61 6.84 -7.60
CA SER A 103 6.00 6.98 -8.07
C SER A 103 7.02 6.54 -7.00
N ILE A 104 6.78 6.87 -5.72
CA ILE A 104 7.65 6.44 -4.62
C ILE A 104 7.55 4.92 -4.43
N ARG A 105 6.34 4.34 -4.41
CA ARG A 105 6.16 2.88 -4.29
C ARG A 105 6.87 2.14 -5.42
N ASP A 106 6.64 2.56 -6.65
CA ASP A 106 7.27 1.98 -7.84
C ASP A 106 8.79 2.04 -7.78
N THR A 107 9.34 3.15 -7.25
CA THR A 107 10.79 3.30 -7.11
C THR A 107 11.34 2.40 -6.00
N LEU A 108 10.67 2.32 -4.84
CA LEU A 108 11.05 1.42 -3.74
C LEU A 108 11.03 -0.04 -4.18
N PHE A 109 10.00 -0.44 -4.93
CA PHE A 109 9.87 -1.80 -5.48
C PHE A 109 11.00 -2.17 -6.46
N LYS A 110 11.52 -1.19 -7.20
CA LYS A 110 12.61 -1.39 -8.18
C LYS A 110 14.00 -1.23 -7.57
N LEU A 111 14.12 -0.93 -6.27
CA LEU A 111 15.43 -0.84 -5.64
C LEU A 111 16.13 -2.20 -5.72
N PRO A 112 17.47 -2.22 -5.89
CA PRO A 112 18.22 -3.47 -5.92
C PRO A 112 18.05 -4.25 -4.62
N ALA A 113 17.95 -5.58 -4.72
CA ALA A 113 18.04 -6.47 -3.59
C ALA A 113 19.48 -6.49 -3.04
N THR A 114 19.80 -5.53 -2.17
CA THR A 114 21.10 -5.49 -1.51
C THR A 114 21.08 -6.42 -0.29
N VAL A 115 21.72 -7.58 -0.43
CA VAL A 115 21.97 -8.48 0.70
C VAL A 115 23.08 -7.90 1.57
N ASP A 116 22.79 -7.66 2.84
CA ASP A 116 23.80 -7.26 3.81
C ASP A 116 24.56 -8.51 4.28
N LEU A 117 25.78 -8.71 3.79
CA LEU A 117 26.60 -9.86 4.16
C LEU A 117 26.95 -9.91 5.66
N SER A 118 26.77 -8.81 6.40
CA SER A 118 26.95 -8.81 7.85
C SER A 118 25.88 -9.62 8.59
N THR A 119 24.69 -9.82 8.00
CA THR A 119 23.59 -10.57 8.60
C THR A 119 23.73 -12.09 8.43
N VAL A 120 24.71 -12.56 7.65
CA VAL A 120 24.98 -14.00 7.45
C VAL A 120 25.21 -14.77 8.75
N HIS A 121 25.74 -14.11 9.78
CA HIS A 121 26.00 -14.71 11.11
C HIS A 121 24.97 -14.30 12.16
N GLN A 122 23.90 -13.61 11.76
CA GLN A 122 22.84 -13.16 12.64
C GLN A 122 21.95 -14.34 12.99
N ASN A 123 21.65 -14.49 14.28
CA ASN A 123 20.75 -15.51 14.80
C ASN A 123 19.63 -14.82 15.58
N TYR A 124 18.40 -15.05 15.15
CA TYR A 124 17.21 -14.61 15.88
C TYR A 124 16.85 -15.61 16.97
N ILE A 125 16.20 -15.13 18.02
CA ILE A 125 15.73 -15.98 19.10
C ILE A 125 14.44 -16.69 18.68
N GLU A 126 13.56 -15.96 18.00
CA GLU A 126 12.39 -16.51 17.34
C GLU A 126 12.43 -16.12 15.86
N GLU A 127 12.47 -17.12 15.00
CA GLU A 127 12.43 -16.90 13.55
C GLU A 127 10.99 -16.69 13.10
N GLU A 128 10.75 -15.61 12.35
CA GLU A 128 9.42 -15.25 11.87
C GLU A 128 9.51 -14.70 10.45
N ILE A 129 8.52 -15.05 9.62
CA ILE A 129 8.24 -14.35 8.38
C ILE A 129 6.77 -13.92 8.36
N THR A 130 6.55 -12.62 8.22
CA THR A 130 5.22 -12.04 8.04
C THR A 130 5.00 -11.80 6.54
N VAL A 131 3.87 -12.26 6.02
CA VAL A 131 3.44 -12.01 4.63
C VAL A 131 2.15 -11.20 4.66
N ASP A 132 2.17 -10.04 4.01
CA ASP A 132 1.05 -9.10 3.94
C ASP A 132 0.55 -9.02 2.49
N VAL A 133 -0.68 -9.47 2.25
CA VAL A 133 -1.31 -9.51 0.93
C VAL A 133 -2.38 -8.44 0.86
N LYS A 134 -2.19 -7.47 -0.04
CA LYS A 134 -3.07 -6.31 -0.19
C LYS A 134 -3.61 -6.20 -1.61
N ASP A 135 -4.93 -6.25 -1.73
CA ASP A 135 -5.62 -5.97 -2.99
C ASP A 135 -5.97 -4.49 -3.11
N GLU A 136 -5.48 -3.84 -4.15
CA GLU A 136 -5.84 -2.47 -4.53
C GLU A 136 -6.82 -2.51 -5.72
N PHE A 137 -8.10 -2.26 -5.41
CA PHE A 137 -9.17 -2.13 -6.41
C PHE A 137 -9.34 -0.66 -6.81
N CYS A 138 -9.30 -0.39 -8.12
CA CYS A 138 -9.69 0.87 -8.72
C CYS A 138 -10.79 0.63 -9.74
N GLY A 139 -11.88 1.39 -9.66
CA GLY A 139 -13.03 1.24 -10.55
C GLY A 139 -13.58 2.59 -11.01
N ILE A 140 -13.96 2.68 -12.29
CA ILE A 140 -14.74 3.77 -12.86
C ILE A 140 -16.16 3.26 -13.04
N LEU A 141 -17.13 3.94 -12.45
CA LEU A 141 -18.52 3.54 -12.49
C LEU A 141 -19.31 4.42 -13.48
N ALA A 142 -20.32 3.83 -14.12
CA ALA A 142 -21.24 4.60 -14.94
C ALA A 142 -22.13 5.51 -14.08
N LYS A 143 -22.60 6.57 -14.73
CA LYS A 143 -23.50 7.53 -14.11
C LYS A 143 -24.87 6.91 -13.89
N GLY A 144 -25.29 6.85 -12.63
CA GLY A 144 -26.67 6.54 -12.24
C GLY A 144 -26.84 5.10 -11.74
N ASP A 145 -26.56 4.11 -12.59
CA ASP A 145 -26.73 2.68 -12.28
C ASP A 145 -25.52 2.06 -11.54
N ASN A 146 -24.43 2.81 -11.40
CA ASN A 146 -23.20 2.40 -10.70
C ASN A 146 -22.60 1.09 -11.25
N HIS A 147 -22.88 0.75 -12.51
CA HIS A 147 -22.24 -0.40 -13.14
C HIS A 147 -20.75 -0.11 -13.37
N ILE A 148 -19.90 -1.13 -13.31
CA ILE A 148 -18.46 -0.97 -13.54
C ILE A 148 -18.20 -0.75 -15.04
N LEU A 149 -17.65 0.40 -15.42
CA LEU A 149 -17.17 0.68 -16.78
C LEU A 149 -15.77 0.11 -17.00
N HIS A 150 -14.88 0.44 -16.07
CA HIS A 150 -13.49 -0.02 -16.06
C HIS A 150 -13.12 -0.39 -14.64
N HIS A 151 -12.30 -1.42 -14.49
CA HIS A 151 -11.69 -1.75 -13.22
C HIS A 151 -10.25 -2.22 -13.39
N SER A 152 -9.51 -2.13 -12.30
CA SER A 152 -8.17 -2.69 -12.16
C SER A 152 -8.04 -3.22 -10.74
N VAL A 153 -7.52 -4.43 -10.60
CA VAL A 153 -7.11 -4.98 -9.30
C VAL A 153 -5.64 -5.31 -9.40
N ILE A 154 -4.87 -4.73 -8.48
CA ILE A 154 -3.45 -5.03 -8.30
C ILE A 154 -3.29 -5.62 -6.91
N THR A 155 -2.77 -6.85 -6.84
CA THR A 155 -2.44 -7.50 -5.59
C THR A 155 -0.96 -7.28 -5.30
N HIS A 156 -0.67 -6.71 -4.15
CA HIS A 156 0.68 -6.43 -3.65
C HIS A 156 1.01 -7.42 -2.53
N ILE A 157 2.09 -8.18 -2.67
CA ILE A 157 2.58 -9.08 -1.63
C ILE A 157 3.82 -8.46 -1.01
N HIS A 158 3.75 -8.15 0.28
CA HIS A 158 4.87 -7.67 1.07
C HIS A 158 5.36 -8.73 2.03
N VAL A 159 6.65 -8.72 2.30
CA VAL A 159 7.28 -9.62 3.27
C VAL A 159 8.10 -8.83 4.27
N LEU A 160 8.12 -9.30 5.50
CA LEU A 160 9.03 -8.89 6.57
C LEU A 160 9.55 -10.16 7.24
N SER A 161 10.87 -10.30 7.36
CA SER A 161 11.47 -11.53 7.88
C SER A 161 12.52 -11.26 8.95
N PHE A 162 12.53 -12.13 9.95
CA PHE A 162 13.56 -12.29 10.96
C PHE A 162 14.00 -13.75 10.87
N LEU A 163 14.93 -14.05 9.96
CA LEU A 163 15.44 -15.41 9.71
C LEU A 163 16.94 -15.44 9.96
N SER A 164 17.43 -16.51 10.58
CA SER A 164 18.83 -16.64 10.94
C SER A 164 19.65 -17.03 9.71
N GLY A 165 20.74 -16.31 9.47
CA GLY A 165 21.58 -16.49 8.29
C GLY A 165 20.89 -16.15 6.97
N MET A 166 21.40 -16.75 5.88
CA MET A 166 20.92 -16.51 4.53
C MET A 166 20.18 -17.74 4.02
N VAL A 167 18.86 -17.67 3.96
CA VAL A 167 18.00 -18.80 3.57
C VAL A 167 17.07 -18.43 2.43
N ASP A 168 16.89 -19.37 1.50
CA ASP A 168 15.90 -19.22 0.44
C ASP A 168 14.52 -19.62 0.94
N CYS A 169 13.56 -18.72 0.72
CA CYS A 169 12.16 -18.91 1.01
C CYS A 169 11.40 -19.34 -0.24
N ARG A 170 10.33 -20.11 -0.05
CA ARG A 170 9.44 -20.57 -1.13
C ARG A 170 8.00 -20.21 -0.79
N LEU A 171 7.37 -19.42 -1.63
CA LEU A 171 5.97 -19.01 -1.51
C LEU A 171 5.15 -19.63 -2.65
N GLY A 172 4.15 -20.42 -2.28
CA GLY A 172 3.15 -20.97 -3.20
C GLY A 172 1.87 -20.14 -3.16
N LEU A 173 1.31 -19.84 -4.33
CA LEU A 173 0.02 -19.14 -4.48
C LEU A 173 -1.01 -20.11 -5.08
N ASN A 174 -2.30 -19.85 -4.81
CA ASN A 174 -3.43 -20.58 -5.40
C ASN A 174 -3.68 -20.18 -6.87
N ASP A 175 -2.64 -20.31 -7.67
CA ASP A 175 -2.61 -19.93 -9.08
C ASP A 175 -3.27 -20.98 -9.96
N VAL A 176 -4.20 -20.56 -10.82
CA VAL A 176 -4.97 -21.45 -11.71
C VAL A 176 -4.11 -22.40 -12.54
N PHE A 177 -2.85 -22.04 -12.83
CA PHE A 177 -1.92 -22.89 -13.57
C PHE A 177 -1.37 -24.09 -12.77
N ILE A 178 -1.45 -24.06 -11.44
CA ILE A 178 -1.03 -25.17 -10.55
C ILE A 178 -2.23 -26.08 -10.19
N LYS A 179 -3.45 -25.69 -10.53
CA LYS A 179 -4.67 -26.42 -10.16
C LYS A 179 -4.60 -27.91 -10.52
N GLY A 180 -4.72 -28.79 -9.52
CA GLY A 180 -4.63 -30.24 -9.68
C GLY A 180 -3.21 -30.82 -9.68
N ASN A 181 -2.18 -29.97 -9.67
CA ASN A 181 -0.76 -30.30 -9.52
C ASN A 181 -0.19 -29.64 -8.26
N GLU A 182 -0.99 -29.53 -7.19
CA GLU A 182 -0.55 -28.91 -5.95
C GLU A 182 0.60 -29.72 -5.33
N VAL A 183 1.77 -29.10 -5.21
CA VAL A 183 2.93 -29.72 -4.56
C VAL A 183 3.09 -29.09 -3.17
N VAL A 184 2.84 -29.88 -2.14
CA VAL A 184 3.19 -29.54 -0.77
C VAL A 184 4.43 -30.35 -0.40
N SER A 185 5.56 -29.66 -0.20
CA SER A 185 6.84 -30.31 0.15
C SER A 185 6.79 -31.01 1.50
N ARG A 186 5.93 -30.52 2.39
CA ARG A 186 5.69 -31.06 3.71
C ARG A 186 4.64 -32.18 3.65
N HIS A 187 5.10 -33.40 3.87
CA HIS A 187 4.27 -34.61 3.83
C HIS A 187 3.21 -34.65 4.95
N ASP A 188 3.41 -33.86 6.01
CA ASP A 188 2.49 -33.65 7.13
C ASP A 188 1.37 -32.66 6.85
N ILE A 189 1.46 -31.87 5.77
CA ILE A 189 0.45 -30.89 5.40
C ILE A 189 -0.38 -31.45 4.24
N MET A 190 -1.64 -31.78 4.53
CA MET A 190 -2.60 -32.06 3.47
C MET A 190 -2.86 -30.77 2.67
N PRO A 191 -2.75 -30.80 1.33
CA PRO A 191 -3.14 -29.67 0.50
C PRO A 191 -4.59 -29.29 0.84
N THR A 192 -4.80 -28.07 1.32
CA THR A 192 -6.16 -27.57 1.50
C THR A 192 -6.79 -27.46 0.12
N THR A 193 -7.93 -28.14 -0.08
CA THR A 193 -8.69 -28.10 -1.32
C THR A 193 -9.20 -26.68 -1.56
N THR A 194 -8.39 -25.89 -2.26
CA THR A 194 -8.70 -24.50 -2.54
C THR A 194 -9.78 -24.46 -3.61
N THR A 195 -10.95 -23.95 -3.25
CA THR A 195 -12.09 -23.84 -4.18
C THR A 195 -11.99 -22.63 -5.10
N LYS A 196 -11.28 -21.58 -4.66
CA LYS A 196 -11.06 -20.34 -5.43
C LYS A 196 -9.62 -20.27 -5.96
N TRP A 197 -9.49 -20.33 -7.28
CA TRP A 197 -8.21 -20.20 -7.97
C TRP A 197 -8.09 -18.81 -8.57
N VAL A 198 -6.92 -18.21 -8.45
CA VAL A 198 -6.64 -16.87 -8.96
C VAL A 198 -5.81 -17.00 -10.24
N ARG A 199 -6.19 -16.26 -11.28
CA ARG A 199 -5.34 -16.11 -12.47
C ARG A 199 -4.46 -14.89 -12.27
N LEU A 200 -3.16 -15.10 -12.19
CA LEU A 200 -2.16 -14.04 -12.06
C LEU A 200 -1.83 -13.49 -13.46
N HIS A 201 -1.97 -12.18 -13.64
CA HIS A 201 -1.64 -11.46 -14.87
C HIS A 201 -0.55 -10.43 -14.61
N GLU A 202 0.31 -10.15 -15.61
CA GLU A 202 1.31 -9.07 -15.52
C GLU A 202 2.11 -9.11 -14.20
N CYS A 203 2.63 -10.28 -13.84
CA CYS A 203 3.42 -10.42 -12.62
C CYS A 203 4.72 -9.60 -12.74
N GLU A 204 4.99 -8.78 -11.74
CA GLU A 204 6.26 -8.08 -11.54
C GLU A 204 6.88 -8.56 -10.22
N PHE A 205 8.20 -8.68 -10.20
CA PHE A 205 8.93 -9.19 -9.05
C PHE A 205 9.99 -8.20 -8.57
N HIS A 206 10.21 -8.18 -7.26
CA HIS A 206 11.38 -7.53 -6.69
C HIS A 206 12.63 -8.31 -7.07
N GLY A 207 13.78 -7.63 -7.16
CA GLY A 207 15.05 -8.24 -7.59
C GLY A 207 15.61 -9.35 -6.68
N SER A 208 14.92 -9.67 -5.58
CA SER A 208 15.24 -10.81 -4.70
C SER A 208 14.61 -12.14 -5.15
N VAL A 209 13.73 -12.13 -6.15
CA VAL A 209 12.99 -13.30 -6.63
C VAL A 209 13.68 -13.92 -7.84
N ASP A 210 13.73 -15.24 -7.88
CA ASP A 210 14.11 -16.00 -9.07
C ASP A 210 12.89 -16.12 -10.02
N GLU A 211 12.77 -15.16 -10.94
CA GLU A 211 11.68 -15.11 -11.93
C GLU A 211 11.66 -16.35 -12.84
N ASP A 212 12.83 -16.88 -13.17
CA ASP A 212 13.00 -18.05 -14.02
C ASP A 212 12.40 -19.31 -13.37
N VAL A 213 12.58 -19.47 -12.06
CA VAL A 213 11.93 -20.55 -11.29
C VAL A 213 10.42 -20.34 -11.25
N PHE A 214 9.93 -19.12 -11.09
CA PHE A 214 8.50 -18.83 -11.14
C PHE A 214 7.90 -19.18 -12.51
N HIS A 215 8.55 -18.83 -13.62
CA HIS A 215 8.06 -19.17 -14.95
C HIS A 215 7.99 -20.68 -15.21
N ARG A 216 8.91 -21.46 -14.64
CA ARG A 216 8.93 -22.93 -14.79
C ARG A 216 7.96 -23.66 -13.86
N SER A 217 7.82 -23.20 -12.62
CA SER A 217 7.18 -23.96 -11.54
C SER A 217 6.00 -23.26 -10.87
N ARG A 218 5.80 -21.97 -11.16
CA ARG A 218 4.84 -21.07 -10.48
C ARG A 218 5.07 -20.95 -8.97
N MET A 219 6.26 -21.34 -8.50
CA MET A 219 6.71 -21.16 -7.13
C MET A 219 7.57 -19.90 -7.05
N VAL A 220 7.26 -19.01 -6.11
CA VAL A 220 8.04 -17.80 -5.86
C VAL A 220 9.19 -18.18 -4.94
N VAL A 221 10.40 -18.24 -5.48
CA VAL A 221 11.63 -18.53 -4.71
C VAL A 221 12.41 -17.25 -4.55
N PHE A 222 12.77 -16.91 -3.32
CA PHE A 222 13.41 -15.63 -3.02
C PHE A 222 14.27 -15.70 -1.77
N THR A 223 15.30 -14.87 -1.72
CA THR A 223 16.08 -14.64 -0.50
C THR A 223 15.57 -13.33 0.13
N PRO A 224 14.92 -13.37 1.30
CA PRO A 224 14.34 -12.17 1.88
C PRO A 224 15.40 -11.20 2.43
N LEU A 225 15.05 -9.92 2.49
CA LEU A 225 15.87 -8.90 3.15
C LEU A 225 15.70 -8.99 4.67
N ASP A 226 16.82 -9.04 5.39
CA ASP A 226 16.84 -9.15 6.85
C ASP A 226 16.19 -7.93 7.52
N ALA A 227 15.27 -8.17 8.46
CA ALA A 227 14.57 -7.14 9.23
C ALA A 227 14.12 -5.93 8.39
N CYS A 228 13.63 -6.17 7.18
CA CYS A 228 13.24 -5.13 6.25
C CYS A 228 11.93 -5.51 5.60
N ARG A 229 10.91 -4.64 5.71
CA ARG A 229 9.64 -4.84 5.03
C ARG A 229 9.75 -4.29 3.61
N PHE A 230 9.50 -5.12 2.60
CA PHE A 230 9.50 -4.71 1.21
C PHE A 230 8.40 -5.42 0.42
N GLU A 231 8.05 -4.85 -0.74
CA GLU A 231 7.12 -5.48 -1.68
C GLU A 231 7.87 -6.55 -2.48
N LEU A 232 7.50 -7.81 -2.30
CA LEU A 232 8.16 -8.97 -2.92
C LEU A 232 7.72 -9.15 -4.38
N MET A 233 6.42 -9.02 -4.61
CA MET A 233 5.83 -9.16 -5.94
C MET A 233 4.49 -8.44 -6.01
N ARG A 234 4.10 -8.09 -7.22
CA ARG A 234 2.75 -7.60 -7.52
C ARG A 234 2.26 -8.18 -8.82
N PHE A 235 0.95 -8.33 -8.93
CA PHE A 235 0.31 -8.86 -10.13
C PHE A 235 -1.11 -8.34 -10.24
N ARG A 236 -1.63 -8.39 -11.46
CA ARG A 236 -3.01 -8.03 -11.75
C ARG A 236 -3.93 -9.24 -11.62
N THR A 237 -5.13 -8.98 -11.14
CA THR A 237 -6.21 -9.97 -11.07
C THR A 237 -7.49 -9.39 -11.66
N VAL A 238 -8.42 -10.29 -11.99
CA VAL A 238 -9.77 -9.89 -12.41
C VAL A 238 -10.63 -9.73 -11.16
N PHE A 239 -11.36 -8.63 -11.06
CA PHE A 239 -12.39 -8.47 -10.04
C PHE A 239 -13.49 -9.51 -10.26
N SER A 240 -13.54 -10.52 -9.41
CA SER A 240 -14.44 -11.68 -9.56
C SER A 240 -15.69 -11.61 -8.68
N GLU A 241 -15.88 -10.52 -7.93
CA GLU A 241 -17.02 -10.37 -7.03
C GLU A 241 -18.23 -9.82 -7.79
N ASN A 242 -19.42 -10.32 -7.44
CA ASN A 242 -20.66 -9.97 -8.15
C ASN A 242 -21.19 -8.57 -7.82
N SER A 243 -20.67 -7.93 -6.77
CA SER A 243 -21.09 -6.62 -6.30
C SER A 243 -19.91 -5.82 -5.76
N LEU A 244 -19.95 -4.51 -5.95
CA LEU A 244 -19.01 -3.57 -5.32
C LEU A 244 -19.20 -3.57 -3.79
N PRO A 245 -18.16 -3.25 -3.00
CA PRO A 245 -18.28 -3.12 -1.54
C PRO A 245 -19.30 -2.07 -1.12
N PHE A 246 -19.38 -0.98 -1.89
CA PHE A 246 -20.28 0.12 -1.65
C PHE A 246 -20.97 0.57 -2.94
N THR A 247 -22.20 1.02 -2.77
CA THR A 247 -22.92 1.80 -3.78
C THR A 247 -23.04 3.23 -3.26
N LEU A 248 -22.53 4.20 -4.01
CA LEU A 248 -22.63 5.62 -3.68
C LEU A 248 -23.62 6.29 -4.62
N ARG A 249 -24.62 6.95 -4.05
CA ARG A 249 -25.51 7.86 -4.79
C ARG A 249 -25.29 9.26 -4.27
N THR A 250 -25.03 10.21 -5.16
CA THR A 250 -24.87 11.62 -4.81
C THR A 250 -25.80 12.48 -5.66
N VAL A 251 -26.49 13.42 -5.03
CA VAL A 251 -27.36 14.40 -5.67
C VAL A 251 -26.94 15.78 -5.18
N ALA A 252 -26.79 16.72 -6.12
CA ALA A 252 -26.56 18.13 -5.85
C ALA A 252 -27.75 18.94 -6.37
N CYS A 253 -28.31 19.82 -5.54
CA CYS A 253 -29.37 20.75 -5.89
C CYS A 253 -28.89 22.18 -5.63
N VAL A 254 -28.93 23.04 -6.64
CA VAL A 254 -28.56 24.46 -6.53
C VAL A 254 -29.83 25.28 -6.67
N ARG A 255 -30.20 26.04 -5.63
CA ARG A 255 -31.37 26.91 -5.58
C ARG A 255 -30.94 28.34 -5.29
N GLY A 256 -30.54 29.05 -6.35
CA GLY A 256 -29.98 30.40 -6.19
C GLY A 256 -28.68 30.36 -5.39
N ALA A 257 -28.70 30.91 -4.17
CA ALA A 257 -27.55 30.93 -3.26
C ALA A 257 -27.44 29.69 -2.36
N GLU A 258 -28.44 28.81 -2.35
CA GLU A 258 -28.42 27.58 -1.56
C GLU A 258 -27.88 26.41 -2.39
N VAL A 259 -26.89 25.69 -1.84
CA VAL A 259 -26.36 24.45 -2.44
C VAL A 259 -26.59 23.32 -1.45
N GLU A 260 -27.37 22.34 -1.86
CA GLU A 260 -27.62 21.12 -1.11
C GLU A 260 -26.89 19.95 -1.77
N LEU A 261 -26.00 19.29 -1.03
CA LEU A 261 -25.28 18.10 -1.47
C LEU A 261 -25.65 16.92 -0.56
N GLN A 262 -26.33 15.93 -1.13
CA GLN A 262 -26.77 14.73 -0.41
C GLN A 262 -26.08 13.49 -0.99
N SER A 263 -25.51 12.67 -0.12
CA SER A 263 -24.84 11.42 -0.47
C SER A 263 -25.38 10.27 0.37
N TRP A 264 -25.78 9.19 -0.30
CA TRP A 264 -26.18 7.92 0.32
C TRP A 264 -25.13 6.88 -0.02
N LEU A 265 -24.42 6.42 1.01
CA LEU A 265 -23.51 5.29 0.93
C LEU A 265 -24.22 4.05 1.46
N VAL A 266 -24.34 3.04 0.61
CA VAL A 266 -24.97 1.76 0.97
C VAL A 266 -23.91 0.67 0.86
N MET A 267 -23.71 -0.08 1.95
CA MET A 267 -22.89 -1.28 1.93
C MET A 267 -23.65 -2.40 1.23
N SER A 268 -23.00 -3.06 0.27
CA SER A 268 -23.63 -4.16 -0.47
C SER A 268 -23.72 -5.39 0.41
N SER A 269 -24.92 -5.93 0.61
CA SER A 269 -25.15 -7.13 1.44
C SER A 269 -24.46 -8.39 0.92
N GLY A 270 -24.12 -8.43 -0.37
CA GLY A 270 -23.40 -9.53 -1.01
C GLY A 270 -21.88 -9.40 -0.99
N PHE A 271 -21.34 -8.24 -0.58
CA PHE A 271 -19.90 -8.06 -0.46
C PHE A 271 -19.48 -8.42 0.97
N SER A 272 -18.55 -9.35 1.08
CA SER A 272 -18.03 -9.76 2.37
C SER A 272 -16.53 -9.97 2.28
N SER A 273 -15.79 -9.31 3.18
CA SER A 273 -14.34 -9.45 3.34
C SER A 273 -13.96 -10.85 3.81
N ASN A 274 -14.87 -11.58 4.46
CA ASN A 274 -14.66 -12.93 4.94
C ASN A 274 -15.95 -13.75 4.81
N ARG A 275 -15.91 -14.92 4.16
CA ARG A 275 -17.13 -15.71 3.93
C ARG A 275 -17.76 -16.29 5.19
N ASP A 276 -17.04 -16.31 6.30
CA ASP A 276 -17.60 -16.66 7.60
C ASP A 276 -18.34 -15.46 8.21
N SER A 277 -19.63 -15.63 8.45
CA SER A 277 -20.51 -14.59 9.00
C SER A 277 -20.14 -14.19 10.43
N LEU A 278 -19.40 -15.04 11.16
CA LEU A 278 -18.93 -14.77 12.52
C LEU A 278 -17.59 -14.00 12.55
N SER A 279 -16.91 -13.86 11.42
CA SER A 279 -15.61 -13.19 11.31
C SER A 279 -15.60 -12.09 10.23
N GLN A 280 -16.73 -11.42 10.06
CA GLN A 280 -16.85 -10.23 9.21
C GLN A 280 -15.89 -9.14 9.69
N VAL A 281 -15.04 -8.66 8.77
CA VAL A 281 -14.15 -7.54 9.05
C VAL A 281 -14.86 -6.25 8.61
N PRO A 282 -15.08 -5.28 9.52
CA PRO A 282 -15.74 -4.02 9.17
C PRO A 282 -14.91 -3.24 8.16
N CYS A 283 -15.58 -2.51 7.28
CA CYS A 283 -14.90 -1.52 6.44
C CYS A 283 -14.64 -0.26 7.26
N GLU A 284 -13.38 -0.01 7.55
CA GLU A 284 -12.93 1.17 8.29
C GLU A 284 -12.39 2.25 7.37
N ASN A 285 -12.25 3.48 7.90
CA ASN A 285 -11.61 4.60 7.20
C ASN A 285 -12.25 4.98 5.84
N VAL A 286 -13.55 4.71 5.68
CA VAL A 286 -14.29 5.04 4.46
C VAL A 286 -14.34 6.56 4.29
N THR A 287 -13.82 7.05 3.17
CA THR A 287 -13.76 8.47 2.83
C THR A 287 -14.47 8.73 1.51
N ILE A 288 -15.49 9.59 1.51
CA ILE A 288 -16.16 10.05 0.31
C ILE A 288 -15.64 11.45 -0.03
N ARG A 289 -15.18 11.64 -1.28
CA ARG A 289 -14.67 12.93 -1.75
C ARG A 289 -15.59 13.48 -2.83
N HIS A 290 -16.04 14.71 -2.62
CA HIS A 290 -16.83 15.46 -3.60
C HIS A 290 -15.98 16.58 -4.18
N PRO A 291 -15.73 16.60 -5.51
CA PRO A 291 -15.16 17.78 -6.13
C PRO A 291 -16.20 18.89 -6.09
N VAL A 292 -15.88 19.99 -5.40
CA VAL A 292 -16.72 21.19 -5.35
C VAL A 292 -15.95 22.37 -5.95
N PRO A 293 -16.64 23.34 -6.57
CA PRO A 293 -16.02 24.60 -6.97
C PRO A 293 -15.27 25.25 -5.81
N ALA A 294 -14.14 25.89 -6.09
CA ALA A 294 -13.29 26.49 -5.07
C ALA A 294 -14.03 27.59 -4.27
N GLU A 295 -14.92 28.32 -4.94
CA GLU A 295 -15.77 29.35 -4.35
C GLU A 295 -16.74 28.77 -3.30
N TRP A 296 -17.03 27.47 -3.37
CA TRP A 296 -17.99 26.82 -2.48
C TRP A 296 -17.38 26.28 -1.19
N VAL A 297 -16.04 26.20 -1.12
CA VAL A 297 -15.33 25.56 0.01
C VAL A 297 -15.72 26.19 1.35
N ASN A 298 -15.91 27.51 1.41
CA ASN A 298 -16.30 28.22 2.62
C ASN A 298 -17.73 27.90 3.07
N TYR A 299 -18.65 27.53 2.17
CA TYR A 299 -20.04 27.21 2.52
C TYR A 299 -20.22 25.79 3.07
N PHE A 300 -19.34 24.86 2.71
CA PHE A 300 -19.41 23.46 3.18
C PHE A 300 -18.64 23.20 4.47
N ARG A 301 -17.92 24.20 4.98
CA ARG A 301 -17.20 24.08 6.24
C ARG A 301 -18.16 24.23 7.40
N ARG A 302 -18.20 23.19 8.23
CA ARG A 302 -18.70 23.31 9.58
C ARG A 302 -17.50 23.67 10.44
N ASP A 303 -17.59 24.75 11.19
CA ASP A 303 -16.67 24.95 12.32
C ASP A 303 -16.74 23.67 13.15
N SER A 304 -15.59 23.05 13.37
CA SER A 304 -15.50 21.88 14.24
C SER A 304 -16.04 22.31 15.60
N VAL A 305 -17.27 21.90 15.90
CA VAL A 305 -17.83 21.98 17.24
C VAL A 305 -16.87 21.16 18.11
N LEU A 306 -16.20 21.87 19.01
CA LEU A 306 -15.26 21.36 20.01
C LEU A 306 -15.85 20.17 20.78
#